data_AF-A0AA38SIS2-F1
#
_entry.id   AF-A0AA38SIS2-F1
#
_cell.length_a   1.000
_cell.length_b   1.000
_cell.length_c   1.000
_cell.angle_alpha   90.00
_cell.angle_beta   90.00
_cell.angle_gamma   90.00
#
_symmetry.space_group_name_H-M   'P 1'
#
loop_
_entity.id
_entity.type
_entity.pdbx_description
1 polymer ?
#
loop_
_entity_poly.entity_id
_entity_poly.type
_entity_poly.pdbx_seq_one_letter_code
_entity_poly.pdbx_strand_id
1 'polypeptide(L)'
;MAVPATTTTTCHLVALPYPGRGHINPMLNLCNLISLSRPSDLLITVVVTEEWLGLIGSDPNPNPTNIRFATIPNVIPSELNRGSDFAGFFRSTLTNLEDPVEKLLRRMEIPATVIVYDTYLNV
;
A
#
# COMPACT_ATOMS: atom_id res chain seq x y z
N MET A 1 -10.94 -34.95 16.33
CA MET A 1 -9.77 -34.14 15.90
C MET A 1 -10.31 -33.08 14.95
N ALA A 2 -10.36 -31.82 15.37
CA ALA A 2 -10.90 -30.74 14.53
C ALA A 2 -9.87 -30.39 13.45
N VAL A 3 -10.28 -30.46 12.18
CA VAL A 3 -9.49 -29.94 11.06
C VAL A 3 -9.47 -28.41 11.22
N PRO A 4 -8.30 -27.75 11.25
CA PRO A 4 -8.26 -26.30 11.30
C PRO A 4 -8.94 -25.79 10.03
N ALA A 5 -9.98 -24.97 10.17
CA ALA A 5 -10.60 -24.29 9.05
C ALA A 5 -9.50 -23.47 8.36
N THR A 6 -9.11 -23.91 7.17
CA THR A 6 -8.26 -23.11 6.29
C THR A 6 -9.11 -21.92 5.89
N THR A 7 -8.91 -20.79 6.56
CA THR A 7 -9.46 -19.50 6.11
C THR A 7 -8.81 -19.24 4.74
N THR A 8 -9.47 -19.71 3.70
CA THR A 8 -9.10 -19.42 2.32
C THR A 8 -9.34 -17.93 2.18
N THR A 9 -8.26 -17.14 2.13
CA THR A 9 -8.35 -15.72 1.79
C THR A 9 -9.01 -15.64 0.42
N THR A 10 -10.27 -15.20 0.37
CA THR A 10 -11.06 -15.20 -0.85
C THR A 10 -10.88 -13.92 -1.67
N CYS A 11 -10.39 -12.85 -1.03
CA CYS A 11 -10.16 -11.56 -1.66
C CYS A 11 -8.82 -10.96 -1.22
N HIS A 12 -8.03 -10.49 -2.18
CA HIS A 12 -6.82 -9.71 -1.93
C HIS A 12 -7.00 -8.30 -2.50
N LEU A 13 -7.08 -7.31 -1.61
CA LEU A 13 -7.10 -5.90 -1.95
C LEU A 13 -5.66 -5.36 -1.89
N VAL A 14 -5.23 -4.75 -2.99
CA VAL A 14 -3.98 -3.98 -3.03
C VAL A 14 -4.32 -2.50 -3.02
N ALA A 15 -3.77 -1.78 -2.05
CA ALA A 15 -3.94 -0.33 -1.90
C ALA A 15 -2.66 0.40 -2.33
N LEU A 16 -2.79 1.33 -3.26
CA LEU A 16 -1.70 2.12 -3.85
C LEU A 16 -1.94 3.61 -3.57
N PRO A 17 -1.54 4.12 -2.40
CA PRO A 17 -1.62 5.55 -2.11
C PRO A 17 -0.56 6.34 -2.88
N TYR A 18 -0.87 7.60 -3.20
CA TYR A 18 0.16 8.56 -3.61
C TYR A 18 1.17 8.72 -2.45
N PRO A 19 2.50 8.77 -2.72
CA PRO A 19 3.53 8.76 -1.69
C PRO A 19 3.69 10.13 -1.02
N GLY A 20 2.64 10.56 -0.33
CA GLY A 20 2.54 11.81 0.41
C GLY A 20 1.73 11.63 1.68
N ARG A 21 2.09 12.31 2.78
CA ARG A 21 1.44 12.10 4.08
C ARG A 21 -0.08 12.29 4.06
N GLY A 22 -0.53 13.27 3.27
CA GLY A 22 -1.96 13.57 3.08
C GLY A 22 -2.75 12.50 2.32
N HIS A 23 -2.09 11.53 1.68
CA HIS A 23 -2.72 10.44 0.95
C HIS A 23 -2.53 9.09 1.65
N ILE A 24 -1.33 8.83 2.17
CA ILE A 24 -1.04 7.60 2.91
C ILE A 24 -1.92 7.48 4.16
N ASN A 25 -2.03 8.53 4.97
CA ASN A 25 -2.81 8.46 6.21
C ASN A 25 -4.30 8.14 5.95
N PRO A 26 -5.00 8.84 5.03
CA PRO A 26 -6.36 8.46 4.66
C PRO A 26 -6.48 7.06 4.07
N MET A 27 -5.53 6.62 3.23
CA MET A 27 -5.55 5.26 2.68
C MET A 27 -5.42 4.20 3.77
N LEU A 28 -4.52 4.39 4.75
CA LEU A 28 -4.39 3.51 5.90
C LEU A 28 -5.66 3.48 6.74
N ASN A 29 -6.28 4.64 6.99
CA ASN A 29 -7.55 4.71 7.70
C ASN A 29 -8.67 3.99 6.95
N LEU A 30 -8.77 4.15 5.63
CA LEU A 30 -9.70 3.42 4.79
C LEU A 30 -9.47 1.90 4.88
N CYS A 31 -8.21 1.46 4.76
CA CYS A 31 -7.84 0.05 4.88
C CYS A 31 -8.24 -0.50 6.26
N ASN A 32 -8.01 0.23 7.34
CA ASN A 32 -8.43 -0.15 8.69
C ASN A 32 -9.95 -0.34 8.78
N LEU A 33 -10.74 0.60 8.26
CA LEU A 33 -12.21 0.52 8.27
C LEU A 33 -12.73 -0.69 7.47
N ILE A 34 -12.16 -0.92 6.29
CA ILE A 34 -12.50 -2.09 5.44
C ILE A 34 -12.12 -3.39 6.17
N SER A 35 -10.93 -3.42 6.75
CA SER A 35 -10.39 -4.56 7.49
C SER A 35 -11.28 -4.97 8.67
N LEU A 36 -11.76 -4.00 9.43
CA LEU A 36 -12.69 -4.22 10.55
C LEU A 36 -14.06 -4.74 10.08
N SER A 37 -14.47 -4.38 8.87
CA SER A 37 -15.74 -4.82 8.28
C SER A 37 -15.68 -6.23 7.68
N ARG A 38 -14.47 -6.74 7.37
CA ARG A 38 -14.23 -8.03 6.70
C ARG A 38 -12.99 -8.76 7.26
N PRO A 39 -13.00 -9.16 8.54
CA PRO A 39 -11.78 -9.61 9.23
C PRO A 39 -11.27 -11.00 8.84
N SER A 40 -12.09 -11.87 8.23
CA SER A 40 -11.77 -13.29 8.03
C SER A 40 -11.58 -13.72 6.58
N ASP A 41 -11.97 -12.90 5.60
CA ASP A 41 -11.99 -13.26 4.19
C ASP A 41 -11.22 -12.30 3.27
N LEU A 42 -10.66 -11.22 3.85
CA LEU A 42 -9.95 -10.18 3.12
C LEU A 42 -8.50 -10.04 3.59
N LEU A 43 -7.57 -10.13 2.64
CA LEU A 43 -6.20 -9.67 2.80
C LEU A 43 -6.06 -8.26 2.19
N ILE A 44 -5.46 -7.34 2.93
CA ILE A 44 -5.10 -6.01 2.43
C ILE A 44 -3.57 -5.89 2.38
N THR A 45 -3.04 -5.56 1.20
CA THR A 45 -1.64 -5.17 1.05
C THR A 45 -1.54 -3.71 0.67
N VAL A 46 -0.95 -2.89 1.54
CA VAL A 46 -0.67 -1.48 1.26
C VAL A 46 0.73 -1.39 0.66
N VAL A 47 0.84 -0.89 -0.57
CA VAL A 47 2.13 -0.70 -1.24
C VAL A 47 2.63 0.71 -0.99
N VAL A 48 3.85 0.81 -0.48
CA VAL A 48 4.52 2.09 -0.21
C VAL A 48 5.96 2.03 -0.71
N THR A 49 6.64 3.18 -0.79
CA THR A 49 8.09 3.14 -1.03
C THR A 49 8.82 2.63 0.22
N GLU A 50 10.06 2.15 0.06
CA GLU A 50 10.92 1.73 1.18
C GLU A 50 11.11 2.84 2.21
N GLU A 51 11.27 4.10 1.77
CA GLU A 51 11.30 5.28 2.65
C GLU A 51 10.01 5.36 3.48
N TRP A 52 8.85 5.25 2.82
CA TRP A 52 7.56 5.38 3.47
C TRP A 52 7.29 4.29 4.50
N LEU A 53 7.78 3.06 4.29
CA LEU A 53 7.69 2.01 5.31
C LEU A 53 8.39 2.43 6.62
N GLY A 54 9.55 3.08 6.53
CA GLY A 54 10.25 3.63 7.69
C GLY A 54 9.51 4.79 8.35
N LEU A 55 8.87 5.66 7.55
CA LEU A 55 8.06 6.77 8.05
C LEU A 55 6.78 6.30 8.76
N ILE A 56 6.17 5.21 8.29
CA ILE A 56 4.95 4.62 8.88
C ILE A 56 5.26 3.84 10.16
N GLY A 57 6.36 3.07 10.17
CA GLY A 57 6.76 2.20 11.31
C GLY A 57 7.05 2.93 12.62
N SER A 58 6.87 4.25 12.67
CA SER A 58 6.91 5.07 13.89
C SER A 58 5.56 5.13 14.63
N ASP A 59 4.47 4.60 14.06
CA ASP A 59 3.13 4.62 14.67
C ASP A 59 2.90 3.35 15.53
N PRO A 60 2.67 3.47 16.85
CA PRO A 60 2.56 2.35 17.78
C PRO A 60 1.22 1.57 17.71
N ASN A 61 0.29 1.92 16.82
CA ASN A 61 -0.99 1.22 16.77
C ASN A 61 -0.85 -0.21 16.19
N PRO A 62 -1.39 -1.23 16.86
CA PRO A 62 -1.41 -2.58 16.31
C PRO A 62 -2.32 -2.59 15.08
N ASN A 63 -1.71 -2.72 13.89
CA ASN A 63 -2.47 -2.91 12.66
C ASN A 63 -3.33 -4.17 12.77
N PRO A 64 -4.55 -4.17 12.20
CA PRO A 64 -5.34 -5.39 12.05
C PRO A 64 -4.49 -6.52 11.43
N THR A 65 -4.69 -7.75 11.90
CA THR A 65 -3.86 -8.91 11.51
C THR A 65 -3.89 -9.22 10.01
N ASN A 66 -4.87 -8.71 9.29
CA ASN A 66 -5.06 -8.91 7.85
C ASN A 66 -4.60 -7.72 6.98
N ILE A 67 -3.92 -6.72 7.55
CA ILE A 67 -3.23 -5.66 6.79
C ILE A 67 -1.72 -5.95 6.78
N ARG A 68 -1.13 -5.89 5.59
CA ARG A 68 0.31 -6.08 5.35
C ARG A 68 0.85 -4.90 4.55
N PHE A 69 2.16 -4.68 4.65
CA PHE A 69 2.88 -3.75 3.78
C PHE A 69 3.73 -4.51 2.76
N ALA A 70 3.79 -3.96 1.56
CA ALA A 70 4.77 -4.33 0.55
C ALA A 70 5.50 -3.06 0.10
N THR A 71 6.77 -3.20 -0.27
CA THR A 71 7.59 -2.06 -0.69
C THR A 71 7.93 -2.09 -2.16
N ILE A 72 8.02 -0.89 -2.73
CA ILE A 72 8.69 -0.60 -4.00
C ILE A 72 9.95 0.25 -3.73
N PRO A 73 10.98 0.18 -4.60
CA PRO A 73 12.21 0.95 -4.41
C PRO A 73 11.96 2.46 -4.39
N ASN A 74 12.83 3.22 -3.72
CA ASN A 74 12.79 4.69 -3.70
C ASN A 74 13.21 5.31 -5.04
N VAL A 75 12.31 5.28 -6.03
CA VAL A 75 12.53 5.81 -7.40
C VAL A 75 12.02 7.25 -7.58
N ILE A 76 11.67 7.91 -6.48
CA ILE A 76 11.18 9.29 -6.41
C ILE A 76 11.99 10.08 -5.36
N PRO A 77 11.97 11.42 -5.40
CA PRO A 77 12.58 12.22 -4.34
C PRO A 77 11.93 11.94 -2.97
N SER A 78 12.63 12.28 -1.89
CA SER A 78 12.17 12.05 -0.51
C SER A 78 10.93 12.88 -0.16
N GLU A 79 9.99 12.31 0.59
CA GLU A 79 8.86 13.06 1.16
C GLU A 79 9.36 14.22 2.04
N LEU A 80 10.46 14.03 2.78
CA LEU A 80 10.98 14.98 3.77
C LEU A 80 11.39 16.33 3.17
N ASN A 81 11.83 16.35 1.92
CA ASN A 81 12.31 17.55 1.23
C ASN A 81 11.52 17.88 -0.05
N ARG A 82 10.41 17.18 -0.32
CA ARG A 82 9.60 17.36 -1.54
C ARG A 82 9.18 18.81 -1.79
N GLY A 83 9.00 19.60 -0.72
CA GLY A 83 8.56 20.99 -0.82
C GLY A 83 9.57 21.90 -1.52
N SER A 84 10.85 21.50 -1.60
CA SER A 84 11.88 22.24 -2.33
C SER A 84 11.69 22.19 -3.85
N ASP A 85 11.08 21.13 -4.38
CA ASP A 85 10.70 20.98 -5.78
C ASP A 85 9.44 20.10 -5.89
N PHE A 86 8.28 20.67 -5.57
CA PHE A 86 7.02 19.92 -5.59
C PHE A 86 6.65 19.46 -7.01
N ALA A 87 6.92 20.28 -8.03
CA ALA A 87 6.62 19.95 -9.42
C ALA A 87 7.48 18.78 -9.92
N GLY A 88 8.77 18.77 -9.58
CA GLY A 88 9.66 17.65 -9.88
C GLY A 88 9.27 16.38 -9.12
N PHE A 89 8.91 16.50 -7.85
CA PHE A 89 8.38 15.38 -7.07
C PHE A 89 7.12 14.78 -7.72
N PHE A 90 6.12 15.61 -8.03
CA PHE A 90 4.85 15.17 -8.63
C PHE A 90 5.06 14.56 -10.03
N ARG A 91 5.96 15.11 -10.84
CA ARG A 91 6.31 14.50 -12.12
C ARG A 91 6.98 13.14 -11.93
N SER A 92 7.89 13.02 -10.96
CA SER A 92 8.59 11.77 -10.68
C SER A 92 7.65 10.67 -10.19
N THR A 93 6.61 11.00 -9.41
CA THR A 93 5.62 10.01 -8.97
C THR A 93 4.77 9.51 -10.13
N LEU A 94 4.37 10.39 -11.04
CA LEU A 94 3.60 10.02 -12.24
C LEU A 94 4.37 9.10 -13.20
N THR A 95 5.69 9.22 -13.28
CA THR A 95 6.49 8.52 -14.30
C THR A 95 7.23 7.30 -13.79
N ASN A 96 7.65 7.29 -12.51
CA ASN A 96 8.64 6.32 -12.05
C ASN A 96 8.01 5.17 -11.23
N LEU A 97 6.77 5.30 -10.77
CA LEU A 97 6.15 4.33 -9.86
C LEU A 97 5.45 3.16 -10.58
N GLU A 98 5.01 3.35 -11.81
CA GLU A 98 4.27 2.34 -12.60
C GLU A 98 5.07 1.03 -12.74
N ASP A 99 6.26 1.11 -13.32
CA ASP A 99 7.19 0.00 -13.51
C ASP A 99 7.43 -0.86 -12.25
N PRO A 100 7.84 -0.29 -11.11
CA PRO A 100 8.07 -1.08 -9.90
C PRO A 100 6.76 -1.61 -9.27
N VAL A 101 5.64 -0.89 -9.41
CA VAL A 101 4.32 -1.39 -8.97
C VAL A 101 3.91 -2.59 -9.79
N GLU A 102 3.98 -2.54 -11.12
CA GLU A 102 3.68 -3.68 -11.99
C GLU A 102 4.55 -4.90 -11.65
N LYS A 103 5.87 -4.69 -11.51
CA LYS A 103 6.81 -5.75 -11.15
C LYS A 103 6.49 -6.36 -9.78
N LEU A 104 6.00 -5.56 -8.83
CA LEU A 104 5.55 -6.04 -7.54
C LEU A 104 4.26 -6.86 -7.66
N LEU A 105 3.26 -6.37 -8.38
CA LEU A 105 1.98 -7.06 -8.57
C LEU A 105 2.16 -8.44 -9.23
N ARG A 106 3.03 -8.54 -10.25
CA ARG A 106 3.31 -9.80 -10.96
C ARG A 106 4.00 -10.86 -10.10
N ARG A 107 4.71 -10.47 -9.04
CA ARG A 107 5.44 -11.39 -8.15
C ARG A 107 4.70 -11.72 -6.86
N MET A 108 3.50 -11.16 -6.64
CA MET A 108 2.73 -11.47 -5.44
C MET A 108 2.31 -12.94 -5.45
N GLU A 109 2.55 -13.64 -4.34
CA GLU A 109 2.13 -15.04 -4.16
C GLU A 109 0.60 -15.19 -4.26
N ILE A 110 -0.12 -14.22 -3.68
CA ILE A 110 -1.57 -14.10 -3.80
C ILE A 110 -1.86 -12.97 -4.79
N PRO A 111 -2.43 -13.25 -5.98
CA PRO A 111 -2.77 -12.22 -6.95
C PRO A 111 -3.77 -11.21 -6.38
N ALA A 112 -3.64 -9.94 -6.76
CA ALA A 112 -4.63 -8.92 -6.40
C ALA A 112 -5.98 -9.24 -7.05
N THR A 113 -7.05 -9.23 -6.27
CA THR A 113 -8.43 -9.33 -6.76
C THR A 113 -9.00 -7.95 -7.06
N VAL A 114 -8.62 -6.97 -6.24
CA VAL A 114 -9.04 -5.57 -6.35
C VAL A 114 -7.82 -4.67 -6.14
N ILE A 115 -7.68 -3.65 -6.97
CA ILE A 115 -6.68 -2.60 -6.81
C ILE A 115 -7.43 -1.30 -6.51
N VAL A 116 -7.10 -0.68 -5.39
CA VAL A 116 -7.55 0.67 -5.02
C VAL A 116 -6.34 1.57 -5.10
N TYR A 117 -6.40 2.61 -5.93
CA TYR A 117 -5.27 3.51 -6.13
C TYR A 117 -5.69 4.96 -6.15
N ASP A 118 -4.77 5.84 -5.75
CA ASP A 118 -4.95 7.28 -5.83
C ASP A 118 -5.02 7.74 -7.30
N THR A 119 -5.92 8.67 -7.59
CA THR A 119 -6.11 9.21 -8.95
C THR A 119 -4.89 9.93 -9.54
N TYR A 120 -3.86 10.16 -8.73
CA TYR A 120 -2.60 10.78 -9.13
C TYR A 120 -1.53 9.77 -9.54
N LEU A 121 -1.84 8.47 -9.54
CA LEU A 121 -0.94 7.42 -9.99
C LEU A 121 -1.33 6.93 -11.39
N ASN A 122 -0.31 6.58 -12.18
CA ASN A 122 -0.49 5.74 -13.35
C ASN A 122 -0.27 4.28 -12.91
N VAL A 123 -1.29 3.42 -13.09
CA VAL A 123 -1.34 2.05 -12.57
C VAL A 123 -1.89 1.11 -13.62
#